data_AF-A0A928P193-F1
#
_entry.id   AF-A0A928P193-F1
#
_cell.length_a   1.000
_cell.length_b   1.000
_cell.length_c   1.000
_cell.angle_alpha   90.00
_cell.angle_beta   90.00
_cell.angle_gamma   90.00
#
_symmetry.space_group_name_H-M   'P 1'
#
loop_
_entity.id
_entity.type
_entity.pdbx_description
1 polymer ?
#
loop_
_entity_poly.entity_id
_entity_poly.type
_entity_poly.pdbx_seq_one_letter_code
_entity_poly.pdbx_strand_id
1 'polypeptide(L)'
;MYKIVGVSLLAMGGFLCAGIMNKKIDRTLELTNGWIELIRYIKGQVECFGIPLEKILSECDIKLLRAVGYERAIAPKSFSEILRDDCLPDRETGALILNFTREFGKYYREEQLTRCNYYIAALEEKKRLQTERLPQKKRLNYTLWLSGCLAIGILLL
;
A
#
# COMPACT_ATOMS: atom_id res chain seq x y z
N MET A 1 -16.90 -3.87 41.34
CA MET A 1 -15.62 -3.31 40.80
C MET A 1 -15.10 -4.08 39.58
N TYR A 2 -15.02 -5.40 39.60
CA TYR A 2 -14.50 -6.22 38.48
C TYR A 2 -15.23 -6.03 37.13
N LYS A 3 -16.55 -5.80 37.13
CA LYS A 3 -17.34 -5.51 35.92
C LYS A 3 -16.89 -4.23 35.19
N ILE A 4 -16.61 -3.16 35.93
CA ILE A 4 -16.18 -1.86 35.38
C ILE A 4 -14.77 -1.97 34.78
N VAL A 5 -13.88 -2.71 35.45
CA VAL A 5 -12.52 -2.99 34.94
C VAL A 5 -12.58 -3.80 33.64
N GLY A 6 -13.48 -4.78 33.55
CA GLY A 6 -13.68 -5.56 32.32
C GLY A 6 -14.16 -4.71 31.13
N VAL A 7 -15.13 -3.82 31.35
CA VAL A 7 -15.63 -2.91 30.31
C VAL A 7 -14.55 -1.92 29.86
N SER A 8 -13.76 -1.38 30.80
CA SER A 8 -12.62 -0.51 30.51
C SER A 8 -11.56 -1.21 29.65
N LEU A 9 -11.23 -2.46 29.96
CA LEU A 9 -10.23 -3.23 29.22
C LEU A 9 -10.69 -3.52 27.78
N LEU A 10 -11.98 -3.84 27.60
CA LEU A 10 -12.57 -4.09 26.28
C LEU A 10 -12.62 -2.82 25.42
N ALA A 11 -12.99 -1.68 26.00
CA ALA A 11 -12.99 -0.40 25.31
C ALA A 11 -11.57 -0.02 24.85
N MET A 12 -10.56 -0.22 25.70
CA MET A 12 -9.16 0.04 25.38
C MET A 12 -8.64 -0.91 24.28
N GLY A 13 -8.98 -2.20 24.35
CA GLY A 13 -8.66 -3.19 23.33
C GLY A 13 -9.30 -2.87 21.97
N GLY A 14 -10.57 -2.45 21.97
CA GLY A 14 -11.28 -2.05 20.74
C GLY A 14 -10.67 -0.81 20.10
N PHE A 15 -10.28 0.18 20.90
CA PHE A 15 -9.59 1.37 20.41
C PHE A 15 -8.22 1.03 19.77
N LEU A 16 -7.44 0.16 20.40
CA LEU A 16 -6.16 -0.31 19.87
C LEU A 16 -6.35 -1.09 18.56
N CYS A 17 -7.33 -2.01 18.50
CA CYS A 17 -7.65 -2.77 17.29
C CYS A 17 -8.09 -1.87 16.13
N ALA A 18 -8.97 -0.90 16.38
CA ALA A 18 -9.38 0.08 15.38
C ALA A 18 -8.18 0.92 14.90
N GLY A 19 -7.28 1.31 15.81
CA GLY A 19 -6.03 1.99 15.48
C GLY A 19 -5.12 1.16 14.56
N ILE A 20 -4.91 -0.12 14.87
CA ILE A 20 -4.11 -1.04 14.05
C ILE A 20 -4.72 -1.21 12.66
N MET A 21 -6.04 -1.38 12.56
CA MET A 21 -6.74 -1.48 11.27
C MET A 21 -6.58 -0.21 10.44
N ASN A 22 -6.72 0.96 11.05
CA ASN A 22 -6.56 2.24 10.35
C ASN A 22 -5.12 2.43 9.87
N LYS A 23 -4.13 2.09 10.70
CA LYS A 23 -2.70 2.14 10.32
C LYS A 23 -2.39 1.21 9.16
N LYS A 24 -3.01 0.01 9.10
CA LYS A 24 -2.87 -0.88 7.95
C LYS A 24 -3.41 -0.25 6.66
N ILE A 25 -4.58 0.39 6.71
CA ILE A 25 -5.17 1.04 5.54
C ILE A 25 -4.28 2.21 5.07
N ASP A 26 -3.79 3.03 6.01
CA ASP A 26 -2.91 4.15 5.69
C ASP A 26 -1.60 3.64 5.05
N ARG A 27 -1.01 2.57 5.59
CA ARG A 27 0.17 1.91 5.00
C ARG A 27 -0.10 1.37 3.58
N THR A 28 -1.25 0.72 3.35
CA THR A 28 -1.64 0.23 2.02
C THR A 28 -1.68 1.38 0.99
N LEU A 29 -2.18 2.55 1.38
CA LEU A 29 -2.23 3.72 0.51
C LEU A 29 -0.86 4.35 0.26
N GLU A 30 -0.04 4.44 1.30
CA GLU A 30 1.35 4.92 1.19
C GLU A 30 2.16 4.05 0.23
N LEU A 31 2.09 2.72 0.38
CA LEU A 31 2.73 1.76 -0.51
C LEU A 31 2.21 1.89 -1.96
N THR A 32 0.89 2.01 -2.13
CA THR A 32 0.29 2.21 -3.47
C THR A 32 0.80 3.50 -4.13
N ASN A 33 0.93 4.59 -3.36
CA ASN A 33 1.51 5.84 -3.85
C ASN A 33 2.97 5.68 -4.24
N GLY A 34 3.78 5.02 -3.40
CA GLY A 34 5.18 4.74 -3.71
C GLY A 34 5.34 3.97 -5.01
N TRP A 35 4.47 2.98 -5.26
CA TRP A 35 4.50 2.21 -6.51
C TRP A 35 4.11 3.05 -7.73
N ILE A 36 3.11 3.93 -7.61
CA ILE A 36 2.76 4.88 -8.67
C ILE A 36 3.94 5.79 -9.00
N GLU A 37 4.60 6.34 -7.98
CA GLU A 37 5.78 7.20 -8.15
C GLU A 37 6.95 6.46 -8.80
N LEU A 38 7.18 5.20 -8.40
CA LEU A 38 8.22 4.35 -9.00
C LEU A 38 7.94 4.10 -10.49
N ILE A 39 6.71 3.76 -10.85
CA ILE A 39 6.35 3.52 -12.25
C ILE A 39 6.42 4.81 -13.06
N ARG A 40 6.07 5.97 -12.48
CA ARG A 40 6.26 7.29 -13.13
C ARG A 40 7.73 7.62 -13.34
N TYR A 41 8.59 7.34 -12.37
CA TYR A 41 10.04 7.50 -12.52
C TYR A 41 10.58 6.62 -13.65
N ILE A 42 10.21 5.33 -13.64
CA ILE A 42 10.59 4.37 -14.69
C ILE A 42 10.12 4.85 -16.06
N LYS A 43 8.86 5.30 -16.17
CA LYS A 43 8.32 5.88 -17.41
C LYS A 43 9.19 7.03 -17.89
N GLY A 44 9.53 7.98 -17.02
CA GLY A 44 10.41 9.11 -17.36
C GLY A 44 11.79 8.67 -17.88
N GLN A 45 12.39 7.64 -17.28
CA GLN A 45 13.66 7.10 -17.77
C GLN A 45 13.55 6.47 -19.16
N VAL A 46 12.45 5.75 -19.43
CA VAL A 46 12.15 5.16 -20.74
C VAL A 46 11.83 6.24 -21.79
N GLU A 47 11.18 7.33 -21.39
CA GLU A 47 10.92 8.49 -22.26
C GLU A 47 12.21 9.23 -22.62
N CYS A 48 13.11 9.45 -21.68
CA CYS A 48 14.33 10.23 -21.91
C CYS A 48 15.52 9.42 -22.47
N PHE A 49 15.37 8.10 -22.67
CA PHE A 49 16.51 7.18 -22.91
C PHE A 49 17.63 7.33 -21.88
N GLY A 50 17.29 7.75 -20.66
CA GLY A 50 18.28 8.24 -19.71
C GLY A 50 19.22 7.13 -19.23
N ILE A 51 18.68 5.93 -19.01
CA ILE A 51 19.37 4.83 -18.35
C ILE A 51 18.93 3.50 -19.01
N PRO A 52 19.84 2.54 -19.24
CA PRO A 52 19.46 1.18 -19.65
C PRO A 52 18.46 0.56 -18.68
N LEU A 53 17.46 -0.18 -19.17
CA LEU A 53 16.36 -0.70 -18.32
C LEU A 53 16.87 -1.49 -17.09
N GLU A 54 17.96 -2.22 -17.24
CA GLU A 54 18.60 -3.02 -16.20
C GLU A 54 19.19 -2.19 -15.05
N LYS A 55 19.54 -0.92 -15.31
CA LYS A 55 20.18 -0.02 -14.35
C LYS A 55 19.20 0.96 -13.67
N ILE A 56 17.98 1.08 -14.17
CA ILE A 56 16.98 2.02 -13.66
C ILE A 56 16.74 1.83 -12.15
N LEU A 57 16.70 0.58 -11.67
CA LEU A 57 16.50 0.29 -10.25
C LEU A 57 17.74 0.56 -9.40
N SER A 58 18.93 0.26 -9.92
CA SER A 58 20.19 0.48 -9.19
C SER A 58 20.56 1.96 -9.05
N GLU A 59 20.07 2.80 -9.97
CA GLU A 59 20.29 4.26 -9.97
C GLU A 59 19.09 5.03 -9.38
N CYS A 60 18.06 4.33 -8.93
CA CYS A 60 16.88 4.93 -8.32
C CYS A 60 17.22 5.53 -6.94
N ASP A 61 16.62 6.68 -6.61
CA ASP A 61 16.78 7.30 -5.28
C ASP A 61 16.21 6.37 -4.20
N ILE A 62 17.01 6.14 -3.16
CA ILE A 62 16.65 5.37 -1.95
C ILE A 62 15.37 5.91 -1.30
N LYS A 63 15.09 7.22 -1.39
CA LYS A 63 13.84 7.79 -0.88
C LYS A 63 12.61 7.24 -1.58
N LEU A 64 12.69 7.10 -2.91
CA LEU A 64 11.62 6.57 -3.73
C LEU A 64 11.44 5.07 -3.48
N LEU A 65 12.55 4.35 -3.32
CA LEU A 65 12.54 2.94 -2.92
C LEU A 65 11.92 2.75 -1.51
N ARG A 66 12.18 3.66 -0.58
CA ARG A 66 11.55 3.62 0.75
C ARG A 66 10.05 3.81 0.68
N ALA A 67 9.54 4.60 -0.27
CA ALA A 67 8.10 4.79 -0.46
C ALA A 67 7.38 3.51 -0.91
N VAL A 68 8.07 2.59 -1.62
CA VAL A 68 7.52 1.25 -1.94
C VAL A 68 7.70 0.23 -0.81
N GLY A 69 8.23 0.63 0.35
CA GLY A 69 8.48 -0.25 1.49
C GLY A 69 9.85 -0.92 1.49
N TYR A 70 10.77 -0.51 0.61
CA TYR A 70 12.12 -1.07 0.58
C TYR A 70 12.99 -0.43 1.67
N GLU A 71 13.29 -1.19 2.72
CA GLU A 71 13.98 -0.68 3.92
C GLU A 71 15.51 -0.81 3.85
N ARG A 72 16.08 -1.39 2.80
CA ARG A 72 17.53 -1.59 2.71
C ARG A 72 18.24 -0.32 2.24
N ALA A 73 19.48 -0.15 2.69
CA ALA A 73 20.33 0.98 2.33
C ALA A 73 20.96 0.88 0.92
N ILE A 74 20.94 -0.31 0.31
CA ILE A 74 21.57 -0.58 -0.99
C ILE A 74 20.46 -0.67 -2.04
N ALA A 75 20.60 0.01 -3.17
CA ALA A 75 19.61 -0.03 -4.25
C ALA A 75 19.44 -1.46 -4.81
N PRO A 76 18.19 -1.90 -5.08
CA PRO A 76 17.92 -3.22 -5.63
C PRO A 76 18.38 -3.32 -7.08
N LYS A 77 18.86 -4.51 -7.48
CA LYS A 77 19.23 -4.76 -8.88
C LYS A 77 18.08 -5.30 -9.71
N SER A 78 17.03 -5.81 -9.05
CA SER A 78 15.87 -6.40 -9.71
C SER A 78 14.59 -6.13 -8.92
N PHE A 79 13.45 -6.12 -9.61
CA PHE A 79 12.14 -6.05 -8.98
C PHE A 79 11.90 -7.21 -8.02
N SER A 80 12.50 -8.39 -8.25
CA SER A 80 12.38 -9.52 -7.32
C SER A 80 12.92 -9.23 -5.93
N GLU A 81 13.88 -8.30 -5.81
CA GLU A 81 14.40 -7.87 -4.51
C GLU A 81 13.43 -6.94 -3.77
N ILE A 82 12.59 -6.21 -4.52
CA ILE A 82 11.57 -5.29 -4.00
C ILE A 82 10.28 -6.05 -3.66
N LEU A 83 9.92 -7.08 -4.43
CA LEU A 83 8.67 -7.84 -4.32
C LEU A 83 8.58 -8.79 -3.10
N ARG A 84 9.12 -8.38 -1.95
CA ARG A 84 8.87 -9.07 -0.67
C ARG A 84 7.47 -8.73 -0.16
N ASP A 85 6.84 -9.64 0.58
CA ASP A 85 5.45 -9.52 1.04
C ASP A 85 5.13 -8.17 1.73
N ASP A 86 6.08 -7.59 2.46
CA ASP A 86 5.90 -6.32 3.18
C ASP A 86 5.85 -5.07 2.29
N CYS A 87 6.22 -5.19 1.01
CA CYS A 87 6.24 -4.10 0.01
C CYS A 87 4.98 -4.08 -0.87
N LEU A 88 4.08 -5.07 -0.71
CA LEU A 88 2.83 -5.14 -1.48
C LEU A 88 1.66 -4.56 -0.65
N PRO A 89 0.89 -3.60 -1.20
CA PRO A 89 -0.13 -2.87 -0.45
C PRO A 89 -1.34 -3.73 -0.05
N ASP A 90 -1.89 -4.48 -1.00
CA ASP A 90 -2.99 -5.44 -0.82
C ASP A 90 -2.93 -6.48 -1.94
N ARG A 91 -3.76 -7.53 -1.88
CA ARG A 91 -3.70 -8.64 -2.84
C ARG A 91 -4.04 -8.24 -4.28
N GLU A 92 -5.02 -7.36 -4.48
CA GLU A 92 -5.46 -6.97 -5.83
C GLU A 92 -4.46 -5.99 -6.45
N THR A 93 -4.06 -4.98 -5.68
CA THR A 93 -3.07 -3.99 -6.12
C THR A 93 -1.69 -4.64 -6.28
N GLY A 94 -1.34 -5.58 -5.39
CA GLY A 94 -0.13 -6.39 -5.50
C GLY A 94 -0.11 -7.27 -6.74
N ALA A 95 -1.25 -7.81 -7.17
CA ALA A 95 -1.33 -8.56 -8.43
C ALA A 95 -1.02 -7.66 -9.65
N LEU A 96 -1.51 -6.41 -9.67
CA LEU A 96 -1.16 -5.45 -10.73
C LEU A 96 0.33 -5.13 -10.75
N ILE A 97 0.94 -4.91 -9.58
CA ILE A 97 2.38 -4.67 -9.43
C ILE A 97 3.19 -5.89 -9.91
N LEU A 98 2.79 -7.10 -9.50
CA LEU A 98 3.42 -8.34 -9.94
C LEU A 98 3.34 -8.52 -11.46
N ASN A 99 2.21 -8.18 -12.08
CA ASN A 99 2.08 -8.25 -13.53
C ASN A 99 2.97 -7.22 -14.22
N PHE A 100 2.99 -5.97 -13.74
CA PHE A 100 3.89 -4.95 -14.26
C PHE A 100 5.36 -5.38 -14.22
N THR A 101 5.83 -5.85 -13.06
CA THR A 101 7.23 -6.26 -12.88
C THR A 101 7.62 -7.48 -13.73
N ARG A 102 6.68 -8.38 -14.03
CA ARG A 102 6.89 -9.50 -14.96
C ARG A 102 6.91 -9.08 -16.42
N GLU A 103 6.16 -8.05 -16.77
CA GLU A 103 6.05 -7.52 -18.14
C GLU A 103 7.18 -6.53 -18.46
N PHE A 104 7.78 -5.93 -17.45
CA PHE A 104 8.81 -4.91 -17.60
C PHE A 104 10.04 -5.41 -18.38
N GLY A 105 10.42 -4.68 -19.43
CA GLY A 105 11.60 -4.98 -20.25
C GLY A 105 11.38 -6.05 -21.32
N LYS A 106 10.17 -6.56 -21.50
CA LYS A 106 9.82 -7.51 -22.56
C LYS A 106 9.36 -6.85 -23.87
N TYR A 107 9.08 -5.56 -23.82
CA TYR A 107 8.46 -4.82 -24.91
C TYR A 107 9.37 -3.72 -25.44
N TYR A 108 9.11 -3.31 -26.68
CA TYR A 108 9.75 -2.13 -27.26
C TYR A 108 9.27 -0.86 -26.56
N ARG A 109 10.02 0.24 -26.74
CA ARG A 109 9.82 1.51 -26.01
C ARG A 109 8.36 2.00 -26.01
N GLU A 110 7.73 2.12 -27.18
CA GLU A 110 6.36 2.66 -27.26
C GLU A 110 5.34 1.79 -26.52
N GLU A 111 5.45 0.48 -26.66
CA GLU A 111 4.62 -0.47 -25.92
C GLU A 111 4.92 -0.43 -24.42
N GLN A 112 6.19 -0.31 -24.03
CA GLN A 112 6.60 -0.18 -22.63
C GLN A 112 6.03 1.10 -22.00
N LEU A 113 5.99 2.22 -22.72
CA LEU A 113 5.36 3.47 -22.27
C LEU A 113 3.84 3.33 -22.14
N THR A 114 3.20 2.68 -23.13
CA THR A 114 1.77 2.38 -23.09
C THR A 114 1.42 1.52 -21.88
N ARG A 115 2.24 0.51 -21.58
CA ARG A 115 2.10 -0.33 -20.38
C ARG A 115 2.30 0.46 -19.10
N CYS A 116 3.32 1.32 -19.02
CA CYS A 116 3.50 2.18 -17.84
C CYS A 116 2.27 3.06 -17.61
N ASN A 117 1.73 3.70 -18.65
CA ASN A 117 0.51 4.51 -18.54
C ASN A 117 -0.69 3.66 -18.08
N TYR A 118 -0.86 2.46 -18.62
CA TYR A 118 -1.91 1.53 -18.21
C TYR A 118 -1.83 1.19 -16.72
N TYR A 119 -0.65 0.77 -16.22
CA TYR A 119 -0.50 0.40 -14.83
C TYR A 119 -0.60 1.60 -13.87
N ILE A 120 -0.09 2.78 -14.27
CA ILE A 120 -0.30 4.02 -13.50
C ILE A 120 -1.80 4.29 -13.36
N ALA A 121 -2.56 4.29 -14.45
CA ALA A 121 -3.99 4.53 -14.41
C ALA A 121 -4.75 3.49 -13.58
N ALA A 122 -4.39 2.20 -13.71
CA ALA A 122 -5.01 1.12 -12.93
C ALA A 122 -4.74 1.27 -11.43
N LEU A 123 -3.53 1.65 -11.03
CA LEU A 123 -3.17 1.88 -9.63
C LEU A 123 -3.80 3.15 -9.07
N GLU A 124 -3.87 4.22 -9.87
CA GLU A 124 -4.58 5.46 -9.48
C GLU A 124 -6.07 5.23 -9.27
N GLU A 125 -6.70 4.40 -10.10
CA GLU A 125 -8.09 4.01 -9.92
C GLU A 125 -8.29 3.23 -8.62
N LYS A 126 -7.40 2.26 -8.33
CA LYS A 126 -7.42 1.52 -7.06
C LYS A 126 -7.24 2.45 -5.87
N LYS A 127 -6.30 3.38 -5.93
CA LYS A 127 -6.07 4.41 -4.92
C LYS A 127 -7.32 5.27 -4.71
N ARG A 128 -7.98 5.71 -5.79
CA ARG A 128 -9.20 6.52 -5.73
C ARG A 128 -10.31 5.75 -5.00
N LEU A 129 -10.58 4.52 -5.43
CA LEU A 129 -11.59 3.65 -4.80
C LEU A 129 -11.30 3.36 -3.33
N GLN A 130 -10.03 3.19 -2.96
CA GLN A 130 -9.62 3.02 -1.56
C GLN A 130 -9.82 4.33 -0.77
N THR A 131 -9.50 5.48 -1.35
CA THR A 131 -9.61 6.81 -0.73
C THR A 131 -11.06 7.24 -0.51
N GLU A 132 -11.96 6.95 -1.45
CA GLU A 132 -13.39 7.22 -1.29
C GLU A 132 -14.01 6.38 -0.17
N ARG A 133 -13.51 5.15 0.02
CA ARG A 133 -13.99 4.22 1.05
C ARG A 133 -13.34 4.43 2.43
N LEU A 134 -12.23 5.17 2.51
CA LEU A 134 -11.47 5.45 3.74
C LEU A 134 -12.31 6.04 4.88
N PRO A 135 -13.01 7.17 4.73
CA PRO A 135 -13.72 7.80 5.85
C PRO A 135 -14.85 6.92 6.35
N GLN A 136 -15.51 6.17 5.46
CA GLN A 136 -16.57 5.23 5.82
C GLN A 136 -16.01 4.03 6.58
N LYS A 137 -14.92 3.42 6.12
CA LYS A 137 -14.27 2.30 6.81
C LYS A 137 -13.70 2.70 8.17
N LYS A 138 -13.04 3.86 8.27
CA LYS A 138 -12.52 4.38 9.55
C LYS A 138 -13.65 4.58 10.55
N ARG A 139 -14.76 5.21 10.13
CA ARG A 139 -15.95 5.42 10.97
C ARG A 139 -16.62 4.11 11.37
N LEU A 140 -16.84 3.19 10.41
CA LEU A 140 -17.44 1.88 10.66
C LEU A 140 -16.63 1.06 11.66
N ASN A 141 -15.30 1.05 11.56
CA ASN A 141 -14.46 0.32 12.51
C ASN A 141 -14.63 0.85 13.93
N TYR A 142 -14.63 2.17 14.13
CA TYR A 142 -14.87 2.75 15.45
C TYR A 142 -16.29 2.47 15.95
N THR A 143 -17.32 2.59 15.12
CA THR A 143 -18.72 2.36 15.54
C THR A 143 -19.02 0.89 15.86
N LEU A 144 -18.47 -0.07 15.11
CA LEU A 144 -18.60 -1.51 15.40
C LEU A 144 -17.96 -1.89 16.73
N TRP A 145 -16.80 -1.32 17.03
CA TRP A 145 -16.13 -1.54 18.32
C TRP A 145 -16.87 -0.85 19.47
N LEU A 146 -17.36 0.37 19.26
CA LEU A 146 -18.14 1.08 20.28
C LEU A 146 -19.45 0.35 20.59
N SER A 147 -20.17 -0.12 19.56
CA SER A 147 -21.42 -0.86 19.74
C SER A 147 -21.19 -2.23 20.38
N GLY A 148 -20.11 -2.94 20.01
CA GLY A 148 -19.70 -4.19 20.66
C GLY A 148 -19.35 -4.00 22.14
N CYS A 149 -18.61 -2.95 22.49
CA CYS A 149 -18.28 -2.64 23.88
C CYS A 149 -19.51 -2.27 24.71
N LEU A 150 -20.45 -1.49 24.13
CA LEU A 150 -21.71 -1.14 24.78
C LEU A 150 -22.60 -2.37 25.00
N ALA A 151 -22.72 -3.26 24.01
CA ALA A 151 -23.51 -4.49 24.13
C ALA A 151 -22.97 -5.43 25.22
N ILE A 152 -21.65 -5.60 25.29
CA ILE A 152 -21.00 -6.39 26.35
C ILE A 152 -21.15 -5.70 27.72
N GLY A 153 -21.07 -4.37 27.77
CA GLY A 153 -21.33 -3.59 28.98
C GLY A 153 -22.75 -3.77 29.53
N ILE A 154 -23.75 -3.83 28.64
CA ILE A 154 -25.16 -4.09 29.00
C ILE A 154 -25.34 -5.54 29.47
N LEU A 155 -24.72 -6.53 28.80
CA LEU A 155 -24.79 -7.94 29.20
C LEU A 155 -24.08 -8.24 30.52
N LEU A 156 -23.04 -7.47 30.86
CA LEU A 156 -22.29 -7.61 32.11
C LEU A 156 -22.92 -6.85 33.28
N LEU A 157 -23.91 -5.98 33.06
CA LEU A 157 -24.59 -5.19 34.09
C LEU A 157 -25.52 -6.11 34.90
#